data_AF-A0A7C2ZC79-F1
#
_entry.id   AF-A0A7C2ZC79-F1
#
_cell.length_a   1.000
_cell.length_b   1.000
_cell.length_c   1.000
_cell.angle_alpha   90.00
_cell.angle_beta   90.00
_cell.angle_gamma   90.00
#
_symmetry.space_group_name_H-M   'P 1'
#
loop_
_entity.id
_entity.type
_entity.pdbx_description
1 polymer ?
#
loop_
_entity_poly.entity_id
_entity_poly.type
_entity_poly.pdbx_seq_one_letter_code
_entity_poly.pdbx_strand_id
1 'polypeptide(L)'
;LAGRAGIIIFSLGLIAAGFLAAVTISLASAYGISEYFGWKASLNHKKLLNPFYVIYFVEVIPAVVIIAAFRQVVPIMIDAMALNGLVLVFPLTLLIKLSGDEKVLGSYKNGKKRQIAAWAMAIIILSFAVFSFVISISRTLLSYGTYFL
;
A
#
# COMPACT_ATOMS: atom_id res chain seq x y z
N LEU A 1 -22.59 -13.16 -19.80
CA LEU A 1 -22.27 -14.49 -20.37
C LEU A 1 -20.83 -14.88 -20.01
N ALA A 2 -20.61 -15.55 -18.88
CA ALA A 2 -19.34 -16.27 -18.64
C ALA A 2 -19.55 -17.67 -18.00
N GLY A 3 -20.80 -18.06 -17.73
CA GLY A 3 -21.15 -19.38 -17.18
C GLY A 3 -20.43 -19.70 -15.86
N ARG A 4 -20.46 -20.99 -15.47
CA ARG A 4 -19.75 -21.49 -14.28
C ARG A 4 -18.23 -21.32 -14.39
N ALA A 5 -17.67 -21.41 -15.59
CA ALA A 5 -16.23 -21.26 -15.84
C ALA A 5 -15.71 -19.85 -15.49
N GLY A 6 -16.47 -18.80 -15.85
CA GLY A 6 -16.11 -17.42 -15.51
C GLY A 6 -16.08 -17.15 -14.00
N ILE A 7 -17.01 -17.75 -13.25
CA ILE A 7 -17.03 -17.65 -11.78
C ILE A 7 -15.77 -18.31 -11.18
N ILE A 8 -15.40 -19.50 -11.66
CA ILE A 8 -14.22 -20.22 -11.15
C ILE A 8 -12.94 -19.42 -11.41
N ILE A 9 -12.74 -18.92 -12.64
CA ILE A 9 -11.55 -18.15 -12.99
C ILE A 9 -11.49 -16.83 -12.20
N PHE A 10 -12.63 -16.16 -12.02
CA PHE A 10 -12.71 -14.93 -11.23
C PHE A 10 -12.38 -15.18 -9.75
N SER A 11 -12.97 -16.21 -9.14
CA SER A 11 -12.68 -16.57 -7.74
C SER A 11 -11.21 -16.96 -7.55
N LEU A 12 -10.62 -17.72 -8.47
CA LEU A 12 -9.20 -18.06 -8.42
C LEU A 12 -8.31 -16.81 -8.53
N GLY A 13 -8.63 -15.90 -9.44
CA GLY A 13 -7.92 -14.62 -9.57
C GLY A 13 -8.01 -13.77 -8.30
N LEU A 14 -9.20 -13.71 -7.68
CA LEU A 14 -9.41 -12.96 -6.45
C LEU A 14 -8.62 -13.54 -5.26
N ILE A 15 -8.61 -14.87 -5.11
CA ILE A 15 -7.82 -15.57 -4.09
C ILE A 15 -6.32 -15.33 -4.32
N ALA A 16 -5.84 -15.49 -5.56
CA ALA A 16 -4.43 -15.29 -5.89
C ALA A 16 -3.98 -13.84 -5.64
N ALA A 17 -4.79 -12.85 -6.03
CA ALA A 17 -4.50 -11.44 -5.81
C ALA A 17 -4.45 -11.09 -4.31
N GLY A 18 -5.43 -11.57 -3.54
CA GLY A 18 -5.47 -11.36 -2.08
C GLY A 18 -4.29 -12.00 -1.37
N PHE A 19 -3.92 -13.23 -1.74
CA PHE A 19 -2.78 -13.93 -1.18
C PHE A 19 -1.46 -13.22 -1.49
N LEU A 20 -1.25 -12.80 -2.74
CA LEU A 20 -0.06 -12.04 -3.14
C LEU A 20 0.04 -10.71 -2.39
N ALA A 21 -1.07 -9.97 -2.26
CA ALA A 21 -1.12 -8.72 -1.51
C ALA A 21 -0.74 -8.94 -0.03
N ALA A 22 -1.34 -9.95 0.63
CA ALA A 22 -1.01 -10.28 2.01
C ALA A 22 0.49 -10.55 2.20
N VAL A 23 1.08 -11.41 1.36
CA VAL A 23 2.50 -11.77 1.48
C VAL A 23 3.42 -10.57 1.23
N THR A 24 3.17 -9.80 0.17
CA THR A 24 4.03 -8.66 -0.21
C THR A 24 3.96 -7.50 0.77
N ILE A 25 2.77 -7.14 1.25
CA ILE A 25 2.59 -6.09 2.27
C ILE A 25 3.29 -6.51 3.56
N SER A 26 3.10 -7.76 3.97
CA SER A 26 3.69 -8.27 5.19
C SER A 26 5.21 -8.28 5.18
N LEU A 27 5.80 -8.72 4.06
CA LEU A 27 7.24 -8.65 3.87
C LEU A 27 7.75 -7.22 3.91
N ALA A 28 7.12 -6.29 3.17
CA ALA A 28 7.55 -4.89 3.12
C ALA A 28 7.53 -4.23 4.51
N SER A 29 6.48 -4.48 5.29
CA SER A 29 6.33 -4.02 6.66
C SER A 29 7.41 -4.58 7.59
N ALA A 30 7.60 -5.91 7.59
CA ALA A 30 8.62 -6.56 8.39
C ALA A 30 10.04 -6.09 8.06
N TYR A 31 10.35 -5.89 6.77
CA TYR A 31 11.62 -5.32 6.33
C TYR A 31 11.79 -3.87 6.79
N GLY A 32 10.79 -3.01 6.55
CA GLY A 32 10.86 -1.60 6.91
C GLY A 32 11.02 -1.37 8.41
N ILE A 33 10.28 -2.10 9.24
CA ILE A 33 10.38 -1.99 10.70
C ILE A 33 11.73 -2.55 11.19
N SER A 34 12.16 -3.69 10.66
CA SER A 34 13.43 -4.29 11.08
C SER A 34 14.62 -3.41 10.70
N GLU A 35 14.60 -2.78 9.52
CA GLU A 35 15.63 -1.84 9.07
C GLU A 35 15.64 -0.56 9.93
N TYR A 36 14.45 -0.03 10.26
CA TYR A 36 14.33 1.13 11.14
C TYR A 36 14.95 0.88 12.54
N PHE A 37 14.74 -0.31 13.12
CA PHE A 37 15.33 -0.69 14.41
C PHE A 37 16.76 -1.26 14.30
N GLY A 38 17.34 -1.34 13.10
CA GLY A 38 18.67 -1.91 12.88
C GLY A 38 18.76 -3.42 13.14
N TRP A 39 17.63 -4.13 13.20
CA TRP A 39 17.59 -5.58 13.34
C TRP A 39 18.00 -6.26 12.03
N LYS A 40 18.58 -7.47 12.14
CA LYS A 40 18.96 -8.26 10.96
C LYS A 40 17.69 -8.75 10.24
N ALA A 41 17.23 -7.96 9.28
CA ALA A 41 16.11 -8.27 8.40
C ALA A 41 16.56 -9.23 7.30
N SER A 42 16.38 -10.54 7.49
CA SER A 42 16.60 -11.50 6.40
C SER A 42 15.75 -12.73 6.57
N LEU A 43 15.05 -13.09 5.48
CA LEU A 43 14.28 -14.33 5.33
C LEU A 43 15.11 -15.61 5.51
N ASN A 44 16.44 -15.51 5.51
CA ASN A 44 17.35 -16.63 5.66
C ASN A 44 17.80 -16.85 7.13
N HIS A 45 17.13 -16.23 8.10
CA HIS A 45 17.42 -16.45 9.51
C HIS A 45 16.87 -17.80 9.97
N LYS A 46 17.75 -18.66 10.47
CA LYS A 46 17.39 -19.97 11.05
C LYS A 46 16.56 -19.89 12.35
N LYS A 47 16.46 -18.70 12.97
CA LYS A 47 15.73 -18.50 14.24
C LYS A 47 14.37 -17.86 13.95
N LEU A 48 13.31 -18.66 14.09
CA LEU A 48 11.91 -18.21 14.00
C LEU A 48 11.55 -17.11 15.01
N LEU A 49 12.27 -17.02 16.14
CA LEU A 49 12.04 -15.98 17.16
C LEU A 49 12.68 -14.62 16.82
N ASN A 50 13.16 -14.42 15.58
CA ASN A 50 13.67 -13.11 15.16
C ASN A 50 12.50 -12.11 15.13
N PRO A 51 12.67 -10.88 15.66
CA PRO A 51 11.68 -9.80 15.56
C PRO A 51 11.03 -9.66 14.18
N PHE A 52 11.78 -9.93 13.11
CA PHE A 52 11.28 -9.96 11.73
C PHE A 52 10.06 -10.88 11.54
N TYR A 53 10.14 -12.14 11.98
CA TYR A 53 9.03 -13.10 11.83
C TYR A 53 7.87 -12.77 12.75
N VAL A 54 8.15 -12.21 13.94
CA VAL A 54 7.09 -11.77 14.86
C VAL A 54 6.26 -10.67 14.21
N ILE A 55 6.89 -9.65 13.62
CA ILE A 55 6.19 -8.57 12.92
C ILE A 55 5.35 -9.13 11.77
N TYR A 56 5.95 -10.01 10.96
CA TYR A 56 5.30 -10.65 9.82
C TYR A 56 4.00 -11.39 10.19
N PHE A 57 3.98 -12.10 11.32
CA PHE A 57 2.77 -12.82 11.76
C PHE A 57 1.79 -11.94 12.54
N VAL A 58 2.29 -10.99 13.35
CA VAL A 58 1.45 -10.16 14.22
C VAL A 58 0.62 -9.17 13.42
N GLU A 59 1.11 -8.64 12.30
CA GLU A 59 0.36 -7.69 11.47
C GLU A 59 -0.88 -8.27 10.79
N VAL A 60 -1.01 -9.60 10.74
CA VAL A 60 -2.22 -10.28 10.25
C VAL A 60 -3.38 -10.11 11.24
N ILE A 61 -3.09 -9.98 12.54
CA ILE A 61 -4.10 -9.84 13.60
C ILE A 61 -5.04 -8.64 13.35
N PRO A 62 -4.56 -7.39 13.16
CA PRO A 62 -5.44 -6.27 12.89
C PRO A 62 -6.27 -6.44 11.61
N ALA A 63 -5.74 -7.10 10.58
CA ALA A 63 -6.51 -7.38 9.36
C ALA A 63 -7.71 -8.31 9.66
N VAL A 64 -7.50 -9.37 10.45
CA VAL A 64 -8.58 -10.28 10.87
C VAL A 64 -9.61 -9.55 11.75
N VAL A 65 -9.15 -8.69 12.67
CA VAL A 65 -10.04 -7.91 13.55
C VAL A 65 -10.94 -6.97 12.73
N ILE A 66 -10.39 -6.27 11.73
CA ILE A 66 -11.18 -5.38 10.87
C ILE A 66 -12.22 -6.18 10.08
N ILE A 67 -11.86 -7.33 9.51
CA ILE A 67 -12.81 -8.16 8.75
C ILE A 67 -13.93 -8.68 9.67
N ALA A 68 -13.61 -9.05 10.91
CA ALA A 68 -14.61 -9.53 11.87
C ALA A 68 -15.52 -8.42 12.41
N ALA A 69 -15.01 -7.20 12.56
CA ALA A 69 -15.74 -6.07 13.16
C ALA A 69 -16.72 -5.40 12.20
N PHE A 70 -16.46 -5.41 10.88
CA PHE A 70 -17.24 -4.64 9.91
C PHE A 70 -18.06 -5.53 8.98
N ARG A 71 -19.38 -5.30 8.97
CA ARG A 71 -20.33 -6.04 8.11
C ARG A 71 -20.21 -5.68 6.62
N GLN A 72 -19.74 -4.46 6.33
CA GLN A 72 -19.51 -3.97 4.96
C GLN A 72 -18.04 -3.59 4.81
N VAL A 73 -17.24 -4.48 4.20
CA VAL A 73 -15.79 -4.29 4.03
C VAL A 73 -15.47 -3.38 2.84
N VAL A 74 -16.35 -3.31 1.84
CA VAL A 74 -16.12 -2.57 0.58
C VAL A 74 -15.91 -1.06 0.80
N PRO A 75 -16.72 -0.33 1.60
CA PRO A 75 -16.49 1.09 1.83
C PRO A 75 -15.12 1.37 2.48
N ILE A 76 -14.76 0.57 3.48
CA ILE A 76 -13.48 0.68 4.20
C ILE A 76 -12.30 0.42 3.26
N MET A 77 -12.45 -0.54 2.34
CA MET A 77 -11.44 -0.82 1.32
C MET A 77 -11.25 0.38 0.39
N ILE A 78 -12.33 1.04 -0.04
CA ILE A 78 -12.26 2.23 -0.90
C ILE A 78 -11.55 3.38 -0.15
N ASP A 79 -11.87 3.59 1.12
CA ASP A 79 -11.22 4.62 1.94
C ASP A 79 -9.73 4.32 2.15
N ALA A 80 -9.38 3.05 2.42
CA ALA A 80 -7.99 2.61 2.53
C ALA A 80 -7.21 2.79 1.20
N MET A 81 -7.85 2.52 0.05
CA MET A 81 -7.25 2.76 -1.26
C MET A 81 -6.97 4.25 -1.51
N ALA A 82 -7.89 5.14 -1.12
CA ALA A 82 -7.68 6.58 -1.22
C ALA A 82 -6.50 7.03 -0.32
N LEU A 83 -6.43 6.51 0.91
CA LEU A 83 -5.39 6.83 1.87
C LEU A 83 -4.01 6.30 1.42
N ASN A 84 -3.94 5.12 0.80
CA ASN A 84 -2.71 4.56 0.22
C ASN A 84 -2.07 5.52 -0.80
N GLY A 85 -2.88 6.16 -1.66
CA GLY A 85 -2.41 7.16 -2.62
C GLY A 85 -1.69 8.35 -1.96
N LEU A 86 -2.13 8.76 -0.77
CA LEU A 86 -1.50 9.84 0.00
C LEU A 86 -0.21 9.38 0.68
N VAL A 87 -0.17 8.15 1.19
CA VAL A 87 1.03 7.58 1.85
C VAL A 87 2.18 7.47 0.86
N LEU A 88 1.92 7.13 -0.40
CA LEU A 88 2.92 6.99 -1.46
C LEU A 88 3.71 8.27 -1.76
N VAL A 89 3.21 9.44 -1.37
CA VAL A 89 3.90 10.73 -1.58
C VAL A 89 5.26 10.77 -0.91
N PHE A 90 5.34 10.21 0.30
CA PHE A 90 6.59 10.17 1.06
C PHE A 90 7.69 9.34 0.36
N PRO A 91 7.49 8.04 0.08
CA PRO A 91 8.52 7.25 -0.61
C PRO A 91 8.77 7.76 -2.04
N LEU A 92 7.74 8.24 -2.76
CA LEU A 92 7.92 8.73 -4.12
C LEU A 92 8.80 9.98 -4.18
N THR A 93 8.59 10.95 -3.30
CA THR A 93 9.43 12.16 -3.26
C THR A 93 10.86 11.85 -2.87
N LEU A 94 11.08 10.93 -1.94
CA LEU A 94 12.40 10.44 -1.57
C LEU A 94 13.09 9.73 -2.74
N LEU A 95 12.39 8.81 -3.41
CA LEU A 95 12.93 8.07 -4.56
C LEU A 95 13.26 9.00 -5.71
N ILE A 96 12.43 10.00 -6.02
CA ILE A 96 12.73 10.95 -7.09
C ILE A 96 13.97 11.79 -6.73
N LYS A 97 14.06 12.28 -5.50
CA LYS A 97 15.25 13.02 -5.04
C LYS A 97 16.51 12.15 -5.13
N LEU A 98 16.44 10.93 -4.61
CA LEU A 98 17.53 9.96 -4.66
C LEU A 98 17.93 9.63 -6.10
N SER A 99 16.94 9.48 -6.99
CA SER A 99 17.16 9.17 -8.41
C SER A 99 17.93 10.26 -9.16
N GLY A 100 17.88 11.50 -8.68
CA GLY A 100 18.62 12.63 -9.23
C GLY A 100 19.95 12.90 -8.53
N ASP A 101 20.26 12.22 -7.43
CA ASP A 101 21.46 12.47 -6.64
C ASP A 101 22.67 11.71 -7.20
N GLU A 102 23.67 12.47 -7.65
CA GLU A 102 24.93 11.94 -8.16
C GLU A 102 25.77 11.27 -7.06
N LYS A 103 25.62 11.66 -5.79
CA LYS A 103 26.33 11.02 -4.68
C LYS A 103 25.88 9.59 -4.44
N VAL A 104 24.62 9.28 -4.77
CA VAL A 104 24.02 7.95 -4.55
C VAL A 104 24.08 7.10 -5.80
N LEU A 105 23.74 7.66 -6.97
CA LEU A 105 23.66 6.92 -8.23
C LEU A 105 24.87 7.11 -9.17
N GLY A 106 25.78 8.03 -8.85
CA GLY A 106 26.93 8.35 -9.69
C GLY A 106 26.50 8.69 -11.12
N SER A 107 27.10 7.98 -12.07
CA SER A 107 26.84 8.15 -13.51
C SER A 107 25.45 7.69 -13.96
N TYR A 108 24.71 6.93 -13.14
CA TYR A 108 23.37 6.43 -13.47
C TYR A 108 22.24 7.37 -13.01
N LYS A 109 22.57 8.60 -12.56
CA LYS A 109 21.57 9.57 -12.14
C LYS A 109 20.59 9.90 -13.27
N ASN A 110 19.36 10.24 -12.89
CA ASN A 110 18.39 10.76 -13.84
C ASN A 110 18.86 12.09 -14.43
N GLY A 111 18.94 12.16 -15.76
CA GLY A 111 19.12 13.43 -16.46
C GLY A 111 17.93 14.38 -16.24
N LYS A 112 18.14 15.68 -16.45
CA LYS A 112 17.14 16.75 -16.17
C LYS A 112 15.75 16.44 -16.75
N LYS A 113 15.67 15.91 -17.97
CA LYS A 113 14.38 15.54 -18.62
C LYS A 113 13.63 14.43 -17.87
N ARG A 114 14.34 13.38 -17.46
CA ARG A 114 13.75 12.25 -16.71
C ARG A 114 13.33 12.69 -15.31
N GLN A 115 14.12 13.55 -14.68
CA GLN A 115 13.80 14.12 -13.37
C GLN A 115 12.54 14.97 -13.42
N ILE A 116 12.39 15.84 -14.43
CA ILE A 116 11.17 16.64 -14.63
C ILE A 116 9.96 15.73 -14.90
N ALA A 117 10.11 14.72 -15.75
CA ALA A 117 9.03 13.76 -16.02
C ALA A 117 8.61 12.99 -14.76
N ALA A 118 9.57 12.57 -13.92
CA ALA A 118 9.28 11.90 -12.65
C ALA A 118 8.51 12.81 -11.68
N TRP A 119 8.93 14.08 -11.54
CA TRP A 119 8.19 15.07 -10.75
C TRP A 119 6.80 15.36 -11.31
N ALA A 120 6.65 15.47 -12.62
CA ALA A 120 5.35 15.68 -13.26
C ALA A 120 4.39 14.51 -12.98
N MET A 121 4.86 13.26 -13.12
CA MET A 121 4.06 12.08 -12.77
C MET A 121 3.69 12.06 -11.29
N ALA A 122 4.62 12.39 -10.40
CA ALA A 122 4.35 12.47 -8.97
C ALA A 122 3.27 13.50 -8.63
N ILE A 123 3.31 14.68 -9.25
CA ILE A 123 2.30 15.73 -9.07
C ILE A 123 0.93 15.26 -9.59
N ILE A 124 0.88 14.58 -10.74
CA ILE A 124 -0.36 14.04 -11.29
C ILE A 124 -0.96 13.00 -10.34
N ILE A 125 -0.16 12.03 -9.90
CA ILE A 125 -0.60 10.99 -8.96
C ILE A 125 -1.11 11.61 -7.65
N LEU A 126 -0.37 12.58 -7.11
CA LEU A 126 -0.74 13.28 -5.88
C LEU A 126 -2.05 14.08 -6.04
N SER A 127 -2.21 14.75 -7.17
CA SER A 127 -3.44 15.51 -7.46
C SER A 127 -4.67 14.59 -7.48
N PHE A 128 -4.54 13.42 -8.11
CA PHE A 128 -5.59 12.41 -8.14
C PHE A 128 -5.84 11.80 -6.75
N ALA A 129 -4.79 11.54 -5.96
CA ALA A 129 -4.92 11.03 -4.61
C ALA A 129 -5.67 12.02 -3.70
N VAL A 130 -5.31 13.30 -3.75
CA VAL A 130 -6.01 14.37 -2.99
C VAL A 130 -7.46 14.48 -3.42
N PHE A 131 -7.71 14.51 -4.74
CA PHE A 131 -9.07 14.55 -5.27
C PHE A 131 -9.92 13.36 -4.80
N SER A 132 -9.37 12.14 -4.88
CA SER A 132 -10.05 10.93 -4.42
C SER A 132 -10.31 10.94 -2.91
N PHE A 133 -9.37 11.46 -2.12
CA PHE A 133 -9.52 11.54 -0.67
C PHE A 133 -10.59 12.56 -0.25
N VAL A 134 -10.65 13.72 -0.92
CA VAL A 134 -11.71 14.72 -0.71
C VAL A 134 -13.10 14.14 -1.03
N ILE A 135 -13.22 13.33 -2.08
CA ILE A 135 -14.47 12.64 -2.41
C ILE A 135 -14.82 11.58 -1.36
N SER A 136 -13.85 10.81 -0.87
CA SER A 136 -14.07 9.82 0.19
C SER A 136 -14.60 10.50 1.47
N ILE A 137 -13.96 11.57 1.93
CA ILE A 137 -14.41 12.34 3.10
C ILE A 137 -15.82 12.90 2.91
N SER A 138 -16.09 13.54 1.76
CA SER A 138 -17.41 14.12 1.52
C SER A 138 -18.53 13.08 1.48
N ARG A 139 -18.28 11.89 0.94
CA ARG A 139 -19.22 10.75 1.00
C ARG A 139 -19.46 10.27 2.42
N THR A 140 -18.40 10.15 3.22
CA THR A 140 -18.52 9.75 4.63
C THR A 140 -19.33 10.78 5.41
N LEU A 141 -19.09 12.08 5.21
CA LEU A 141 -19.86 13.15 5.87
C LEU A 141 -21.34 13.17 5.45
N LEU A 142 -21.64 12.98 4.16
CA LEU A 142 -23.03 12.91 3.66
C LEU A 142 -23.76 11.65 4.14
N SER A 143 -23.04 10.54 4.30
CA SER A 143 -23.61 9.31 4.86
C SER A 143 -23.97 9.46 6.34
N TYR A 144 -23.21 10.22 7.13
CA TYR A 144 -23.57 10.48 8.54
C TYR A 144 -24.73 11.48 8.69
N GLY A 145 -24.92 12.40 7.75
CA GLY A 145 -26.03 13.36 7.75
C GLY A 145 -27.42 12.75 7.46
N THR A 146 -27.47 11.55 6.88
CA THR A 146 -28.74 10.85 6.55
C THR A 146 -29.21 9.87 7.63
N TYR A 147 -28.40 9.58 8.65
CA TYR A 147 -28.82 8.78 9.82
C TYR A 147 -29.37 9.63 10.99
N PHE A 148 -29.38 10.96 10.85
CA PHE A 148 -29.82 11.92 11.88
C PHE A 148 -31.08 12.72 11.51
N LEU A 149 -31.72 12.40 10.37
CA LEU A 149 -33.04 12.90 9.93
C LEU A 149 -33.99 11.72 9.77
#